data_AF-A0A2T2RWQ9-F1
#
_entry.id   AF-A0A2T2RWQ9-F1
#
_cell.length_a   1.000
_cell.length_b   1.000
_cell.length_c   1.000
_cell.angle_alpha   90.00
_cell.angle_beta   90.00
_cell.angle_gamma   90.00
#
_symmetry.space_group_name_H-M   'P 1'
#
loop_
_entity.id
_entity.type
_entity.pdbx_description
1 polymer ?
#
loop_
_entity_poly.entity_id
_entity_poly.type
_entity_poly.pdbx_seq_one_letter_code
_entity_poly.pdbx_strand_id
1 'polypeptide(L)'
;VEALDWGCTIWVMEPVSERLTYIGIRAHHFSFPQEPNLENTFPCWLAQTSETQDRITIYLKLDQPPSTPQDYHLQAELFKEKWNTLKERPQPWKIQLAPQRLFLMAGGK
;
A
#
# COMPACT_ATOMS: atom_id res chain seq x y z
N VAL A 1 -4.38 7.64 12.50
CA VAL A 1 -3.02 8.23 12.36
C VAL A 1 -2.90 8.77 10.95
N GLU A 2 -2.32 9.95 10.77
CA GLU A 2 -2.03 10.50 9.45
C GLU A 2 -0.68 9.96 8.97
N ALA A 3 -0.67 9.28 7.82
CA ALA A 3 0.54 8.77 7.17
C ALA A 3 0.98 9.77 6.11
N LEU A 4 1.76 10.78 6.52
CA LEU A 4 2.12 11.92 5.68
C LEU A 4 2.78 11.50 4.36
N ASP A 5 3.73 10.56 4.40
CA ASP A 5 4.42 10.06 3.20
C ASP A 5 3.51 9.27 2.25
N TRP A 6 2.37 8.78 2.73
CA TRP A 6 1.39 8.06 1.92
C TRP A 6 0.17 8.91 1.55
N GLY A 7 0.05 10.11 2.13
CA GLY A 7 -1.02 11.06 1.87
C GLY A 7 -2.40 10.63 2.39
N CYS A 8 -2.49 9.70 3.35
CA CYS A 8 -3.77 9.17 3.81
C CYS A 8 -3.89 9.03 5.34
N THR A 9 -5.13 8.96 5.83
CA THR A 9 -5.41 8.68 7.25
C THR A 9 -5.72 7.19 7.42
N ILE A 10 -5.02 6.56 8.36
CA ILE A 10 -5.06 5.12 8.61
C ILE A 10 -5.58 4.86 10.02
N TRP A 11 -6.56 3.96 10.12
CA TRP A 11 -7.00 3.40 11.38
C TRP A 11 -6.03 2.31 11.84
N VAL A 12 -5.65 2.34 13.11
CA VAL A 12 -4.66 1.41 13.71
C VAL A 12 -5.28 0.78 14.94
N MET A 13 -4.98 -0.50 15.18
CA MET A 13 -5.49 -1.22 16.36
C MET A 13 -4.75 -0.84 17.63
N GLU A 14 -3.45 -0.57 17.52
CA GLU A 14 -2.59 -0.25 18.67
C GLU A 14 -2.80 1.20 19.14
N PRO A 15 -2.75 1.46 20.45
CA PRO A 15 -2.81 2.82 20.96
C PRO A 15 -1.64 3.65 20.41
N VAL A 16 -1.97 4.83 19.90
CA VAL A 16 -0.99 5.75 19.34
C VAL A 16 -0.21 6.41 20.48
N SER A 17 1.06 6.06 20.62
CA SER A 17 1.98 6.75 21.53
C SER A 17 2.27 8.16 21.02
N GLU A 18 2.47 9.12 21.93
CA GLU A 18 2.96 10.48 21.60
C GLU A 18 4.32 10.47 20.88
N ARG A 19 5.07 9.36 20.97
CA ARG A 19 6.37 9.18 20.31
C ARG A 19 6.27 8.46 18.95
N LEU A 20 5.06 8.19 18.46
CA LEU A 20 4.89 7.56 17.15
C LEU A 20 5.48 8.47 16.07
N THR A 21 6.35 7.92 15.24
CA THR A 21 6.96 8.67 14.14
C THR A 21 6.69 8.03 12.79
N TYR A 22 6.59 6.70 12.75
CA TYR A 22 6.44 5.97 11.50
C TYR A 22 5.36 4.91 11.60
N ILE A 23 4.66 4.73 10.48
CA ILE A 23 3.78 3.60 10.23
C ILE A 23 4.37 2.77 9.09
N GLY A 24 4.32 1.46 9.23
CA GLY A 24 4.85 0.55 8.23
C GLY A 24 3.90 -0.61 7.94
N ILE A 25 4.07 -1.17 6.74
CA ILE A 25 3.43 -2.41 6.29
C ILE A 25 4.45 -3.17 5.44
N ARG A 26 4.44 -4.50 5.52
CA ARG A 26 5.38 -5.32 4.73
C ARG A 26 4.93 -5.40 3.27
N ALA A 27 5.88 -5.48 2.33
CA ALA A 27 5.60 -5.50 0.89
C ALA A 27 4.66 -6.64 0.44
N HIS A 28 4.64 -7.77 1.14
CA HIS A 28 3.76 -8.92 0.84
C HIS A 28 2.41 -8.89 1.58
N HIS A 29 2.17 -7.88 2.43
CA HIS A 29 0.99 -7.78 3.29
C HIS A 29 -0.21 -7.04 2.66
N PHE A 30 -0.08 -6.54 1.44
CA PHE A 30 -1.17 -5.84 0.76
C PHE A 30 -2.23 -6.79 0.17
N SER A 31 -3.50 -6.44 0.37
CA SER A 31 -4.66 -7.05 -0.30
C SER A 31 -5.24 -6.10 -1.35
N PHE A 32 -5.78 -6.68 -2.43
CA PHE A 32 -6.44 -5.95 -3.53
C PHE A 32 -7.90 -6.38 -3.63
N PRO A 33 -8.75 -5.97 -2.67
CA PRO A 33 -10.15 -6.39 -2.62
C PRO A 33 -10.96 -5.82 -3.78
N GLN A 34 -12.04 -6.50 -4.15
CA GLN A 34 -13.04 -5.95 -5.08
C GLN A 34 -14.10 -5.12 -4.33
N GLU A 35 -14.42 -5.52 -3.10
CA GLU A 35 -15.44 -4.91 -2.27
C GLU A 35 -15.01 -3.53 -1.73
N PRO A 36 -15.91 -2.52 -1.74
CA PRO A 36 -15.57 -1.14 -1.37
C PRO A 36 -15.51 -0.84 0.14
N ASN A 37 -15.98 -1.73 1.01
CA ASN A 37 -16.33 -1.35 2.40
C ASN A 37 -15.38 -1.91 3.46
N LEU A 38 -14.11 -2.11 3.10
CA LEU A 38 -13.10 -2.55 4.06
C LEU A 38 -12.35 -1.34 4.64
N GLU A 39 -12.08 -1.37 5.94
CA GLU A 39 -11.27 -0.35 6.60
C GLU A 39 -9.88 -0.22 5.96
N ASN A 40 -9.34 1.01 5.97
CA ASN A 40 -8.05 1.37 5.36
C ASN A 40 -7.94 0.93 3.90
N THR A 41 -9.02 1.09 3.13
CA THR A 41 -9.02 0.79 1.70
C THR A 41 -8.98 2.08 0.89
N PHE A 42 -8.00 2.17 -0.01
CA PHE A 42 -7.75 3.36 -0.82
C PHE A 42 -7.75 2.99 -2.30
N PRO A 43 -8.23 3.86 -3.19
CA PRO A 43 -7.94 3.73 -4.62
C PRO A 43 -6.44 3.92 -4.84
N CYS A 44 -5.88 3.14 -5.76
CA CYS A 44 -4.47 3.20 -6.11
C CYS A 44 -4.24 2.96 -7.60
N TRP A 45 -3.13 3.53 -8.08
CA TRP A 45 -2.69 3.47 -9.45
C TRP A 45 -1.27 2.91 -9.53
N LEU A 46 -1.01 2.15 -10.58
CA LEU A 46 0.31 1.61 -10.88
C LEU A 46 1.21 2.71 -11.44
N ALA A 47 2.33 2.98 -10.75
CA ALA A 47 3.37 3.89 -11.21
C ALA A 47 4.40 3.17 -12.09
N GLN A 48 4.87 2.01 -11.63
CA GLN A 48 5.81 1.17 -12.37
C GLN A 48 5.84 -0.26 -11.80
N THR A 49 6.54 -1.14 -12.50
CA THR A 49 6.81 -2.51 -12.06
C THR A 49 8.30 -2.82 -12.17
N SER A 50 8.77 -3.77 -11.35
CA SER A 50 10.08 -4.39 -11.48
C SER A 50 9.90 -5.90 -11.33
N GLU A 51 10.30 -6.64 -12.35
CA GLU A 51 10.09 -8.10 -12.41
C GLU A 51 11.36 -8.85 -12.00
N THR A 52 11.17 -9.91 -11.22
CA THR A 52 12.19 -10.90 -10.91
C THR A 52 11.76 -12.28 -11.44
N GLN A 53 12.51 -13.34 -11.12
CA GLN A 53 12.23 -14.67 -11.65
C GLN A 53 10.81 -15.17 -11.28
N ASP A 54 10.41 -15.06 -10.02
CA ASP A 54 9.12 -15.57 -9.50
C ASP A 54 8.17 -14.46 -9.02
N ARG A 55 8.66 -13.23 -8.85
CA ARG A 55 7.89 -12.10 -8.32
C ARG A 55 7.79 -10.95 -9.30
N ILE A 56 6.86 -10.07 -8.97
CA ILE A 56 6.86 -8.71 -9.43
C ILE A 56 6.76 -7.78 -8.22
N THR A 57 7.59 -6.77 -8.20
CA THR A 57 7.40 -5.60 -7.36
C THR A 57 6.57 -4.60 -8.15
N ILE A 58 5.48 -4.13 -7.55
CA ILE A 58 4.64 -3.06 -8.09
C ILE A 58 4.77 -1.83 -7.19
N TYR A 59 4.85 -0.66 -7.82
CA TYR A 59 4.94 0.63 -7.16
C TYR A 59 3.61 1.35 -7.36
N LEU A 60 2.99 1.78 -6.27
CA LEU A 60 1.61 2.24 -6.25
C LEU A 60 1.50 3.64 -5.67
N LYS A 61 0.73 4.49 -6.35
CA LYS A 61 0.30 5.78 -5.82
C LYS A 61 -1.13 5.69 -5.29
N LEU A 62 -1.40 6.30 -4.14
CA LEU A 62 -2.73 6.35 -3.53
C LEU A 62 -3.48 7.61 -3.96
N ASP A 63 -4.82 7.52 -3.98
CA ASP A 63 -5.80 8.59 -4.18
C ASP A 63 -5.78 9.34 -5.52
N GLN A 64 -4.69 9.28 -6.28
CA GLN A 64 -4.57 9.86 -7.62
C GLN A 64 -3.57 9.11 -8.51
N PRO A 65 -3.69 9.26 -9.85
CA PRO A 65 -2.70 8.73 -10.78
C PRO A 65 -1.29 9.30 -10.56
N PRO A 66 -0.23 8.51 -10.81
CA PRO A 66 1.15 8.97 -10.74
C PRO A 66 1.50 9.88 -11.92
N SER A 67 2.29 10.92 -11.65
CA SER A 67 2.82 11.83 -12.68
C SER A 67 4.12 11.31 -13.30
N THR A 68 4.86 10.47 -12.56
CA THR A 68 6.12 9.86 -13.00
C THR A 68 6.26 8.43 -12.43
N PRO A 69 7.15 7.58 -12.96
CA PRO A 69 7.42 6.26 -12.39
C PRO A 69 7.91 6.29 -10.93
N GLN A 70 8.57 7.38 -10.50
CA GLN A 70 9.07 7.58 -9.13
C GLN A 70 8.02 8.22 -8.20
N ASP A 71 6.88 8.63 -8.73
CA ASP A 71 5.78 9.21 -7.98
C ASP A 71 4.88 8.09 -7.42
N TYR A 72 5.32 7.45 -6.35
CA TYR A 72 4.61 6.36 -5.68
C TYR A 72 4.70 6.50 -4.15
N HIS A 73 3.72 5.94 -3.45
CA HIS A 73 3.67 5.90 -1.98
C HIS A 73 4.05 4.52 -1.44
N LEU A 74 3.65 3.45 -2.16
CA LEU A 74 3.74 2.08 -1.67
C LEU A 74 4.52 1.19 -2.63
N GLN A 75 5.26 0.26 -2.06
CA GLN A 75 5.90 -0.83 -2.78
C GLN A 75 5.31 -2.16 -2.31
N ALA A 76 4.69 -2.90 -3.23
CA ALA A 76 4.09 -4.20 -2.96
C ALA A 76 4.78 -5.30 -3.79
N GLU A 77 4.96 -6.48 -3.21
CA GLU A 77 5.53 -7.64 -3.89
C GLU A 77 4.46 -8.72 -4.07
N LEU A 78 4.30 -9.18 -5.31
CA LEU A 78 3.30 -10.16 -5.70
C LEU A 78 3.97 -11.34 -6.42
N PHE A 79 3.39 -12.53 -6.26
CA PHE A 79 3.66 -13.64 -7.18
C PHE A 79 3.13 -13.31 -8.58
N LYS A 80 3.79 -13.85 -9.61
CA LYS A 80 3.42 -13.64 -11.02
C LYS A 80 1.98 -14.05 -11.33
N GLU A 81 1.47 -15.11 -10.70
CA GLU A 81 0.10 -15.58 -10.87
C GLU A 81 -0.90 -14.51 -10.41
N LYS A 82 -0.69 -13.95 -9.20
CA LYS A 82 -1.53 -12.87 -8.68
C LYS A 82 -1.43 -11.62 -9.54
N TRP A 83 -0.23 -11.26 -9.99
CA TRP A 83 -0.02 -10.14 -10.89
C TRP A 83 -0.78 -10.27 -12.21
N ASN A 84 -0.72 -11.44 -12.84
CA ASN A 84 -1.42 -11.71 -14.10
C ASN A 84 -2.93 -11.53 -13.98
N THR A 85 -3.52 -11.75 -12.81
CA THR A 85 -4.94 -11.47 -12.57
C THR A 85 -5.24 -10.01 -12.20
N LEU A 86 -4.30 -9.33 -11.53
CA LEU A 86 -4.48 -7.95 -11.07
C LEU A 86 -4.34 -6.96 -12.23
N LYS A 87 -3.36 -7.16 -13.11
CA LYS A 87 -3.04 -6.23 -14.21
C LYS A 87 -4.15 -6.08 -15.25
N GLU A 88 -5.02 -7.09 -15.37
CA GLU A 88 -6.17 -7.09 -16.28
C GLU A 88 -7.36 -6.29 -15.73
N ARG A 89 -7.32 -5.87 -14.46
CA ARG A 89 -8.38 -5.05 -13.86
C ARG A 89 -8.23 -3.59 -14.29
N PRO A 90 -9.33 -2.88 -14.61
CA PRO A 90 -9.27 -1.45 -14.83
C PRO A 90 -8.80 -0.72 -13.57
N GLN A 91 -8.00 0.32 -13.76
CA GLN A 91 -7.57 1.21 -12.69
C GLN A 91 -8.61 2.32 -12.44
N PRO A 92 -8.71 2.87 -11.22
CA PRO A 92 -7.89 2.53 -10.03
C PRO A 92 -8.20 1.15 -9.45
N TRP A 93 -7.16 0.48 -8.95
CA TRP A 93 -7.35 -0.69 -8.09
C TRP A 93 -7.66 -0.25 -6.67
N LYS A 94 -8.29 -1.11 -5.89
CA LYS A 94 -8.38 -0.91 -4.44
C LYS A 94 -7.23 -1.63 -3.77
N ILE A 95 -6.60 -0.98 -2.81
CA ILE A 95 -5.59 -1.57 -1.94
C ILE A 95 -6.01 -1.39 -0.49
N GLN A 96 -5.90 -2.46 0.29
CA GLN A 96 -6.21 -2.42 1.71
C GLN A 96 -4.94 -2.48 2.55
N LEU A 97 -4.78 -1.51 3.44
CA LEU A 97 -3.77 -1.47 4.49
C LEU A 97 -4.36 -2.05 5.77
N ALA A 98 -4.54 -3.38 5.77
CA ALA A 98 -5.26 -4.09 6.82
C ALA A 98 -4.67 -3.76 8.21
N PRO A 99 -5.48 -3.27 9.18
CA PRO A 99 -4.98 -2.76 10.46
C PRO A 99 -4.06 -3.72 11.22
N GLN A 100 -4.38 -5.01 11.16
CA GLN A 100 -3.62 -6.12 11.76
C GLN A 100 -2.26 -6.42 11.11
N ARG A 101 -1.96 -5.78 9.97
CA ARG A 101 -0.69 -5.92 9.25
C ARG A 101 0.18 -4.66 9.32
N LEU A 102 -0.33 -3.61 9.96
CA LEU A 102 0.40 -2.38 10.24
C LEU A 102 1.29 -2.57 11.46
N PHE A 103 2.43 -1.89 11.48
CA PHE A 103 3.27 -1.78 12.65
C PHE A 103 3.64 -0.32 12.89
N LEU A 104 3.65 0.06 14.16
CA LEU A 104 3.93 1.41 14.63
C LEU A 104 5.37 1.46 15.15
N MET A 105 6.13 2.48 14.75
CA MET A 105 7.52 2.65 15.16
C MET A 105 7.77 4.06 15.70
N ALA A 106 8.47 4.14 16.82
CA ALA A 106 8.99 5.40 17.33
C ALA A 106 10.29 5.76 16.62
N GLY A 107 10.47 7.04 16.30
CA GLY A 107 11.74 7.56 15.82
C GLY A 107 12.82 7.44 16.89
N GLY A 108 14.00 6.98 16.49
CA GLY A 108 15.18 7.02 17.35
C GLY A 108 15.47 8.47 17.74
N LYS A 109 15.84 8.68 19.01
CA LYS A 109 16.38 9.96 19.49
C LYS A 109 17.70 10.29 18.82
#